data_AF-A0A835FB44-F1
#
_entry.id   AF-A0A835FB44-F1
#
_cell.length_a   1.000
_cell.length_b   1.000
_cell.length_c   1.000
_cell.angle_alpha   90.00
_cell.angle_beta   90.00
_cell.angle_gamma   90.00
#
_symmetry.space_group_name_H-M   'P 1'
#
loop_
_entity.id
_entity.type
_entity.pdbx_description
1 polymer ?
#
loop_
_entity_poly.entity_id
_entity_poly.type
_entity_poly.pdbx_seq_one_letter_code
_entity_poly.pdbx_strand_id
1 'polypeptide(L)'
;MALKHRVSFLHLFGEKSCQAGPDYNVVAIHPDRDMIIFSRDKKLISYDMDTKEVCALHTVSDAFAFNSYVPYFSESPALTNKY
;
A
#
# COMPACT_ATOMS: atom_id res chain seq x y z
N MET A 1 -7.18 15.70 4.91
CA MET A 1 -6.31 14.87 4.05
C MET A 1 -6.45 15.35 2.62
N ALA A 2 -5.33 15.61 1.94
CA ALA A 2 -5.30 15.86 0.50
C ALA A 2 -4.52 14.72 -0.17
N LEU A 3 -4.91 14.32 -1.38
CA LEU A 3 -4.20 13.29 -2.14
C LEU A 3 -2.82 13.81 -2.56
N LYS A 4 -1.76 13.33 -1.91
CA LYS A 4 -0.38 13.77 -2.15
C LYS A 4 0.27 12.98 -3.30
N HIS A 5 0.04 11.67 -3.35
CA HIS A 5 0.63 10.77 -4.35
C HIS A 5 -0.43 9.93 -5.05
N ARG A 6 -0.19 9.64 -6.33
CA ARG A 6 -0.97 8.66 -7.11
C ARG A 6 0.00 7.76 -7.83
N VAL A 7 -0.16 6.46 -7.63
CA VAL A 7 0.63 5.44 -8.33
C VAL A 7 -0.31 4.46 -9.02
N SER A 8 0.06 4.01 -10.21
CA SER A 8 -0.69 2.99 -10.95
C SER A 8 -0.01 1.63 -10.85
N PHE A 9 -0.79 0.57 -11.03
CA PHE A 9 -0.25 -0.79 -11.14
C PHE A 9 0.86 -0.88 -12.20
N LEU A 10 0.62 -0.30 -13.39
CA LEU A 10 1.59 -0.28 -14.48
C LEU A 10 2.92 0.38 -14.07
N HIS A 11 2.87 1.42 -13.23
CA HIS A 11 4.07 2.11 -12.76
C HIS A 11 4.90 1.25 -11.81
N LEU A 12 4.25 0.52 -10.89
CA LEU A 12 4.95 -0.33 -9.91
C LEU A 12 5.51 -1.62 -10.53
N PHE A 13 4.82 -2.12 -11.55
CA PHE A 13 4.96 -3.52 -11.95
C PHE A 13 5.25 -3.75 -13.42
N GLY A 14 5.22 -2.68 -14.22
CA GLY A 14 5.30 -2.77 -15.68
C GLY A 14 4.05 -3.41 -16.29
N GLU A 15 4.11 -3.62 -17.61
CA GLU A 15 3.08 -4.32 -18.34
C GLU A 15 3.12 -5.81 -17.97
N LYS A 16 2.02 -6.30 -17.36
CA LYS A 16 1.82 -7.74 -17.14
C LYS A 16 0.56 -8.18 -17.86
N SER A 17 0.62 -9.36 -18.47
CA SER A 17 -0.54 -10.02 -19.07
C SER A 17 -1.50 -10.46 -17.96
N CYS A 18 -2.35 -9.55 -17.52
CA CYS A 18 -3.39 -9.84 -16.53
C CYS A 18 -4.49 -10.71 -17.15
N GLN A 19 -4.22 -11.99 -17.39
CA GLN A 19 -5.25 -12.95 -17.84
C GLN A 19 -6.07 -13.54 -16.67
N ALA A 20 -5.60 -13.41 -15.42
CA ALA A 20 -6.21 -14.06 -14.25
C ALA A 20 -6.31 -13.16 -12.99
N GLY A 21 -6.37 -11.84 -13.16
CA GLY A 21 -6.43 -10.88 -12.05
C GLY A 21 -5.06 -10.41 -11.55
N PRO A 22 -5.01 -9.62 -10.46
CA PRO A 22 -3.77 -9.11 -9.90
C PRO A 22 -2.92 -10.26 -9.31
N ASP A 23 -1.69 -10.39 -9.78
CA ASP A 23 -0.66 -11.32 -9.27
C ASP A 23 0.02 -10.82 -7.98
N TYR A 24 -0.65 -9.91 -7.27
CA TYR A 24 -0.15 -9.25 -6.08
C TYR A 24 -1.29 -9.01 -5.09
N ASN A 25 -0.95 -8.97 -3.80
CA ASN A 25 -1.88 -8.63 -2.74
C ASN A 25 -1.36 -7.40 -1.98
N VAL A 26 -2.17 -6.35 -1.84
CA VAL A 26 -1.80 -5.17 -1.05
C VAL A 26 -1.98 -5.51 0.44
N VAL A 27 -0.87 -5.46 1.17
CA VAL A 27 -0.81 -5.83 2.58
C VAL A 27 -1.09 -4.64 3.49
N ALA A 28 -0.51 -3.49 3.19
CA ALA A 28 -0.71 -2.29 3.99
C ALA A 28 -0.42 -1.02 3.19
N ILE A 29 -1.08 0.06 3.56
CA ILE A 29 -0.77 1.42 3.09
C ILE A 29 -0.52 2.25 4.35
N HIS A 30 0.72 2.71 4.55
CA HIS A 30 1.09 3.51 5.70
C HIS A 30 0.84 5.00 5.39
N PRO A 31 -0.20 5.65 5.96
CA PRO A 31 -0.59 7.00 5.58
C PRO A 31 0.47 8.05 5.94
N ASP A 32 1.22 7.85 7.03
CA ASP A 32 2.21 8.88 7.48
C ASP A 32 3.58 8.78 6.80
N ARG A 33 3.86 7.66 6.12
CA ARG A 33 5.19 7.40 5.52
C ARG A 33 5.13 7.25 4.01
N ASP A 34 3.97 7.56 3.40
CA ASP A 34 3.75 7.43 1.97
C ASP A 34 4.26 6.08 1.42
N MET A 35 4.04 5.00 2.17
CA MET A 35 4.64 3.68 1.90
C MET A 35 3.55 2.65 1.64
N ILE A 36 3.76 1.83 0.60
CA ILE A 36 2.89 0.71 0.24
C ILE A 36 3.64 -0.59 0.51
N ILE A 37 2.99 -1.54 1.17
CA ILE A 37 3.50 -2.90 1.33
C ILE A 37 2.59 -3.84 0.56
N PHE A 38 3.16 -4.68 -0.29
CA PHE A 38 2.42 -5.68 -1.06
C PHE A 38 3.21 -6.98 -1.15
N SER A 39 2.50 -8.09 -1.39
CA SER A 39 3.11 -9.37 -1.70
C SER A 39 2.93 -9.70 -3.18
N ARG A 40 3.97 -10.26 -3.81
CA ARG A 40 3.95 -10.78 -5.19
C ARG A 40 4.93 -11.94 -5.29
N ASP A 41 4.56 -13.01 -5.98
CA ASP A 41 5.44 -14.17 -6.22
C ASP A 41 6.11 -14.68 -4.93
N LYS A 42 5.35 -14.76 -3.83
CA LYS A 42 5.86 -15.17 -2.51
C LYS A 42 6.92 -14.24 -1.93
N LYS A 43 6.99 -12.97 -2.37
CA LYS A 43 7.87 -11.94 -1.80
C LYS A 43 7.04 -10.80 -1.26
N LEU A 44 7.35 -10.39 -0.03
CA LEU A 44 6.87 -9.16 0.58
C LEU A 44 7.79 -8.02 0.18
N ILE A 45 7.20 -6.95 -0.33
CA ILE A 45 7.92 -5.82 -0.92
C ILE A 45 7.33 -4.54 -0.33
N SER A 46 8.19 -3.59 0.04
CA SER A 46 7.80 -2.21 0.32
C SER A 46 8.15 -1.31 -0.86
N TYR A 47 7.28 -0.33 -1.10
CA TYR A 47 7.48 0.76 -2.03
C TYR A 47 7.31 2.08 -1.30
N ASP A 48 8.36 2.89 -1.32
CA ASP A 48 8.34 4.26 -0.81
C ASP A 48 7.87 5.18 -1.95
N MET A 49 6.74 5.88 -1.77
CA MET A 49 6.20 6.75 -2.81
C MET A 49 6.92 8.10 -2.90
N ASP A 50 7.65 8.52 -1.86
CA ASP A 50 8.44 9.76 -1.87
C ASP A 50 9.72 9.55 -2.68
N THR A 51 10.48 8.48 -2.41
CA THR A 51 11.74 8.17 -3.10
C THR A 51 11.53 7.36 -4.38
N LYS A 52 10.36 6.73 -4.55
CA LYS A 52 10.04 5.76 -5.60
C LYS A 52 10.93 4.51 -5.56
N GLU A 53 11.49 4.19 -4.40
CA GLU A 53 12.34 3.03 -4.21
C GLU A 53 11.53 1.78 -3.85
N VAL A 54 12.02 0.64 -4.32
CA VAL A 54 11.44 -0.68 -4.06
C VAL A 54 12.41 -1.46 -3.17
N CYS A 55 11.93 -2.03 -2.07
CA CYS A 55 12.72 -2.86 -1.18
C CYS A 55 12.06 -4.22 -0.95
N ALA A 56 12.81 -5.30 -1.14
CA ALA A 56 12.35 -6.65 -0.83
C ALA A 56 12.55 -6.91 0.68
N LEU A 57 11.45 -7.16 1.39
CA LEU A 57 11.46 -7.33 2.84
C LEU A 57 11.66 -8.80 3.24
N HIS A 58 10.88 -9.72 2.66
CA HIS A 58 10.89 -11.12 3.08
C HIS A 58 10.27 -12.07 2.03
N THR A 59 10.59 -13.35 2.07
CA THR A 59 9.91 -14.40 1.28
C THR A 59 8.78 -15.02 2.10
N VAL A 60 7.55 -14.90 1.65
CA VAL A 60 6.33 -15.34 2.34
C VAL A 60 5.90 -16.73 1.85
N SER A 61 5.50 -17.64 2.74
CA SER A 61 4.89 -18.91 2.34
C SER A 61 3.41 -18.73 1.96
N ASP A 62 2.84 -19.64 1.17
CA ASP A 62 1.44 -19.57 0.70
C ASP A 62 0.39 -19.51 1.82
N ALA A 63 0.75 -19.89 3.05
CA ALA A 63 -0.16 -19.91 4.20
C ALA A 63 -0.27 -18.56 4.93
N PHE A 64 0.48 -17.53 4.53
CA PHE A 64 0.48 -16.23 5.22
C PHE A 64 -0.65 -15.34 4.71
N ALA A 65 -1.75 -15.31 5.48
CA ALA A 65 -2.77 -14.27 5.34
C ALA A 65 -2.29 -13.00 6.04
N PHE A 66 -2.14 -11.91 5.30
CA PHE A 66 -1.90 -10.60 5.88
C PHE A 66 -3.24 -9.93 6.23
N ASN A 67 -3.40 -9.52 7.49
CA ASN A 67 -4.49 -8.62 7.84
C ASN A 67 -4.12 -7.22 7.35
N SER A 68 -4.95 -6.64 6.49
CA SER A 68 -4.72 -5.28 6.01
C SER A 68 -4.67 -4.32 7.19
N TYR A 69 -3.59 -3.54 7.28
CA TYR A 69 -3.53 -2.45 8.26
C TYR A 69 -4.55 -1.39 7.87
N VAL A 70 -5.56 -1.18 8.73
CA VAL A 70 -6.52 -0.08 8.60
C VAL A 70 -6.07 1.02 9.56
N PRO A 71 -5.61 2.18 9.06
CA PRO A 71 -5.27 3.29 9.93
C PRO A 71 -6.50 3.73 10.72
N TYR A 72 -6.39 3.77 12.04
CA TYR A 72 -7.42 4.33 12.90
C TYR A 72 -7.38 5.85 12.77
N PHE A 73 -8.24 6.41 11.91
CA PHE A 73 -8.50 7.84 11.89
C PHE A 73 -9.35 8.18 13.12
N SER A 74 -8.73 8.74 14.15
CA SER A 74 -9.49 9.49 15.14
C SER A 74 -10.12 10.70 14.43
N GLU A 75 -11.45 10.80 14.43
CA GLU A 75 -12.15 11.97 13.91
C GLU A 75 -11.56 13.22 14.58
N SER A 76 -11.02 14.15 13.80
CA SER A 76 -10.70 15.47 14.32
C SER A 76 -12.02 16.18 14.62
N PRO A 77 -12.18 16.86 15.77
CA PRO A 77 -13.36 17.67 16.01
C PRO A 77 -13.32 18.91 15.10
N ALA A 78 -13.73 18.73 13.85
CA ALA A 78 -13.96 19.82 12.90
C ALA A 78 -15.38 20.34 13.13
N LEU A 79 -15.50 21.26 14.10
CA LEU A 79 -16.41 22.42 14.17
C LEU A 79 -16.67 22.79 15.64
N THR A 80 -15.81 23.63 16.20
CA THR A 80 -16.27 24.55 17.24
C THR A 80 -16.90 25.76 16.53
N ASN A 81 -18.17 25.65 16.16
CA ASN A 81 -18.98 26.85 15.97
C ASN A 81 -19.16 27.48 17.35
N LYS A 82 -18.33 28.49 17.62
CA LYS A 82 -18.53 29.39 18.75
C LYS A 82 -19.68 30.32 18.39
N TYR A 83 -20.82 30.16 19.07
CA TYR A 83 -21.81 31.21 19.22
C TYR A 83 -21.62 31.83 20.61
#